data_AF-A0A327TY45-F1
#
_entry.id   AF-A0A327TY45-F1
#
_cell.length_a   1.000
_cell.length_b   1.000
_cell.length_c   1.000
_cell.angle_alpha   90.00
_cell.angle_beta   90.00
_cell.angle_gamma   90.00
#
_symmetry.space_group_name_H-M   'P 1'
#
loop_
_entity.id
_entity.type
_entity.pdbx_description
1 polymer ?
#
loop_
_entity_poly.entity_id
_entity_poly.type
_entity_poly.pdbx_seq_one_letter_code
_entity_poly.pdbx_strand_id
1 'polypeptide(L)'
;MPTTFEAVVIMGSDDWTPDSIAHALPDAGMRMEFLRQLNTTPLSGLAALGEKWIKVIEDLTAAAERGRELHAYQRQHGGQLPEQYTDVTELIVESRAA
;
A
#
# COMPACT_ATOMS: atom_id res chain seq x y z
N MET A 1 42.29 -2.73 -13.22
CA MET A 1 41.36 -2.35 -12.15
C MET A 1 40.00 -2.93 -12.50
N PRO A 2 39.47 -3.93 -11.78
CA PRO A 2 38.11 -4.39 -12.01
C PRO A 2 37.14 -3.54 -11.19
N THR A 3 36.28 -2.77 -11.87
CA THR A 3 35.15 -2.06 -11.26
C THR A 3 34.10 -3.10 -10.90
N THR A 4 34.14 -3.57 -9.65
CA THR A 4 33.10 -4.43 -9.09
C THR A 4 31.88 -3.57 -8.85
N PHE A 5 30.84 -3.71 -9.68
CA PHE A 5 29.50 -3.23 -9.34
C PHE A 5 28.99 -4.13 -8.22
N GLU A 6 29.10 -3.66 -6.98
CA GLU A 6 28.41 -4.29 -5.86
C GLU A 6 26.91 -4.15 -6.10
N ALA A 7 26.30 -5.22 -6.60
CA ALA A 7 24.87 -5.40 -6.54
C ALA A 7 24.50 -5.45 -5.06
N VAL A 8 23.97 -4.35 -4.54
CA VAL A 8 23.42 -4.30 -3.19
C VAL A 8 22.15 -5.17 -3.22
N VAL A 9 22.30 -6.43 -2.84
CA VAL A 9 21.19 -7.34 -2.61
C VAL A 9 20.63 -6.97 -1.24
N ILE A 10 19.49 -6.27 -1.22
CA ILE A 10 18.77 -5.99 0.02
C ILE A 10 17.91 -7.22 0.33
N MET A 11 18.29 -7.96 1.36
CA MET A 11 17.55 -9.14 1.85
C MET A 11 16.40 -8.75 2.78
N GLY A 12 15.23 -9.36 2.59
CA GLY A 12 14.10 -9.29 3.53
C GLY A 12 12.87 -10.11 3.11
N SER A 13 12.93 -11.44 3.28
CA SER A 13 11.85 -12.47 3.36
C SER A 13 10.66 -12.53 2.38
N ASP A 14 10.49 -11.60 1.46
CA ASP A 14 9.74 -11.72 0.20
C ASP A 14 10.46 -10.77 -0.77
N ASP A 15 11.06 -11.29 -1.84
CA ASP A 15 11.87 -10.47 -2.75
C ASP A 15 10.93 -9.54 -3.52
N TRP A 16 10.69 -8.35 -2.97
CA TRP A 16 9.81 -7.35 -3.59
C TRP A 16 10.42 -6.87 -4.90
N THR A 17 10.00 -7.51 -5.99
CA THR A 17 10.33 -7.06 -7.34
C THR A 17 9.37 -5.96 -7.78
N PRO A 18 9.74 -5.12 -8.78
CA PRO A 18 8.79 -4.17 -9.36
C PRO A 18 7.51 -4.83 -9.87
N ASP A 19 7.60 -6.06 -10.39
CA ASP A 19 6.44 -6.84 -10.82
C ASP A 19 5.54 -7.21 -9.62
N SER A 20 6.12 -7.75 -8.55
CA SER A 20 5.38 -8.10 -7.33
C SER A 20 4.69 -6.89 -6.70
N ILE A 21 5.37 -5.72 -6.67
CA ILE A 21 4.79 -4.45 -6.19
C ILE A 21 3.59 -4.06 -7.08
N ALA A 22 3.75 -4.07 -8.40
CA ALA A 22 2.65 -3.75 -9.32
C ALA A 22 1.48 -4.73 -9.18
N HIS A 23 1.74 -6.01 -8.94
CA HIS A 23 0.69 -7.02 -8.76
C HIS A 23 -0.10 -6.82 -7.47
N ALA A 24 0.58 -6.47 -6.38
CA ALA A 24 -0.02 -6.30 -5.05
C ALA A 24 -0.91 -5.05 -4.91
N LEU A 25 -0.75 -4.05 -5.78
CA LEU A 25 -1.62 -2.87 -5.79
C LEU A 25 -3.03 -3.23 -6.25
N PRO A 26 -4.11 -2.78 -5.60
CA PRO A 26 -5.47 -3.21 -5.93
C PRO A 26 -6.03 -2.54 -7.20
N ASP A 27 -5.74 -1.26 -7.41
CA ASP A 27 -6.32 -0.44 -8.48
C ASP A 27 -5.39 -0.27 -9.70
N ALA A 28 -5.96 -0.17 -10.90
CA ALA A 28 -5.18 -0.01 -12.13
C ALA A 28 -4.46 1.35 -12.19
N GLY A 29 -5.08 2.41 -11.66
CA GLY A 29 -4.47 3.74 -11.56
C GLY A 29 -3.23 3.74 -10.66
N MET A 30 -3.29 3.06 -9.51
CA MET A 30 -2.13 2.89 -8.62
C MET A 30 -0.97 2.16 -9.31
N ARG A 31 -1.26 1.09 -10.06
CA ARG A 31 -0.25 0.36 -10.84
C ARG A 31 0.42 1.24 -11.87
N MET A 32 -0.38 2.00 -12.62
CA MET A 32 0.13 2.93 -13.64
C MET A 32 0.95 4.06 -13.04
N GLU A 33 0.56 4.55 -11.87
CA GLU A 33 1.31 5.55 -11.10
C GLU A 33 2.67 5.00 -10.66
N PHE A 34 2.69 3.80 -10.07
CA PHE A 34 3.93 3.12 -9.68
C PHE A 34 4.86 2.92 -10.89
N LEU A 35 4.35 2.34 -11.99
CA LEU A 35 5.15 2.11 -13.19
C LEU A 35 5.68 3.40 -13.79
N ARG A 36 4.91 4.48 -13.74
CA ARG A 36 5.37 5.80 -14.20
C ARG A 36 6.52 6.30 -13.33
N GLN A 37 6.37 6.26 -12.00
CA GLN A 37 7.42 6.67 -11.07
C GLN A 37 8.66 5.80 -11.22
N LEU A 38 8.50 4.50 -11.38
CA LEU A 38 9.61 3.56 -11.59
C LEU A 38 10.44 3.94 -12.82
N ASN A 39 9.78 4.30 -13.93
CA ASN A 39 10.46 4.67 -15.17
C ASN A 39 11.10 6.07 -15.15
N THR A 40 10.65 6.97 -14.27
CA THR A 40 11.17 8.36 -14.20
C THR A 40 12.10 8.61 -13.02
N THR A 41 12.15 7.71 -12.05
CA THR A 41 12.99 7.84 -10.85
C THR A 41 14.45 7.52 -11.19
N PRO A 42 15.41 8.38 -10.80
CA PRO A 42 16.83 8.06 -10.93
C PRO A 42 17.19 6.77 -10.19
N LEU A 43 18.16 6.01 -10.69
CA LEU A 43 18.58 4.73 -10.08
C LEU A 43 18.89 4.86 -8.57
N SER A 44 19.48 5.98 -8.15
CA SER A 44 19.77 6.28 -6.74
C SER A 44 18.54 6.43 -5.85
N GLY A 45 17.36 6.67 -6.42
CA GLY A 45 16.09 6.84 -5.72
C GLY A 45 15.17 5.62 -5.78
N LEU A 46 15.54 4.56 -6.50
CA LEU A 46 14.67 3.40 -6.70
C LEU A 46 14.39 2.63 -5.41
N ALA A 47 15.36 2.50 -4.52
CA ALA A 47 15.17 1.84 -3.23
C ALA A 47 14.10 2.55 -2.39
N ALA A 48 14.22 3.88 -2.24
CA ALA A 48 13.25 4.68 -1.50
C ALA A 48 11.85 4.67 -2.14
N LEU A 49 11.77 4.61 -3.47
CA LEU A 49 10.50 4.43 -4.18
C LEU A 49 9.87 3.07 -3.84
N GLY A 50 10.65 1.99 -3.88
CA GLY A 50 10.21 0.64 -3.51
C GLY A 50 9.67 0.59 -2.09
N GLU A 51 10.43 1.09 -1.11
CA GLU A 51 10.03 1.15 0.30
C GLU A 51 8.70 1.90 0.50
N LYS A 52 8.53 3.03 -0.19
CA LYS A 52 7.29 3.82 -0.13
C LYS A 52 6.09 2.99 -0.60
N TRP A 53 6.21 2.30 -1.74
CA TRP A 53 5.10 1.55 -2.30
C TRP A 53 4.81 0.25 -1.54
N ILE A 54 5.84 -0.42 -1.01
CA ILE A 54 5.67 -1.55 -0.09
C ILE A 54 4.86 -1.11 1.13
N LYS A 55 5.23 0.02 1.74
CA LYS A 55 4.48 0.57 2.89
C LYS A 55 3.01 0.86 2.57
N VAL A 56 2.73 1.36 1.37
CA VAL A 56 1.34 1.57 0.90
C VAL A 56 0.59 0.25 0.79
N ILE A 57 1.21 -0.78 0.22
CA ILE A 57 0.61 -2.12 0.09
C ILE A 57 0.32 -2.72 1.47
N GLU A 58 1.26 -2.61 2.40
CA GLU A 58 1.10 -3.09 3.78
C GLU A 58 -0.06 -2.38 4.48
N ASP A 59 -0.14 -1.06 4.37
CA ASP A 59 -1.20 -0.27 5.00
C ASP A 59 -2.58 -0.62 4.43
N LEU A 60 -2.69 -0.76 3.09
CA LEU A 60 -3.91 -1.18 2.43
C LEU A 60 -4.33 -2.59 2.86
N THR A 61 -3.38 -3.50 2.96
CA THR A 61 -3.64 -4.88 3.41
C THR A 61 -4.15 -4.89 4.86
N ALA A 62 -3.49 -4.14 5.74
CA ALA A 62 -3.90 -4.01 7.14
C ALA A 62 -5.25 -3.29 7.29
N ALA A 63 -5.56 -2.31 6.44
CA ALA A 63 -6.85 -1.64 6.41
C ALA A 63 -7.97 -2.57 5.94
N ALA A 64 -7.70 -3.38 4.90
CA ALA A 64 -8.66 -4.38 4.41
C ALA A 64 -8.99 -5.41 5.49
N GLU A 65 -7.99 -5.90 6.23
CA GLU A 65 -8.21 -6.83 7.34
C GLU A 65 -9.08 -6.21 8.44
N ARG A 66 -8.71 -5.02 8.91
CA ARG A 66 -9.51 -4.27 9.90
C ARG A 66 -10.94 -4.04 9.43
N GLY A 67 -11.14 -3.73 8.15
CA GLY A 67 -12.47 -3.61 7.55
C GLY A 67 -13.28 -4.90 7.59
N ARG A 68 -12.64 -6.06 7.35
CA ARG A 68 -13.27 -7.38 7.47
C ARG A 68 -13.68 -7.68 8.90
N GLU A 69 -12.82 -7.40 9.87
CA GLU A 69 -13.11 -7.57 11.30
C GLU A 69 -14.27 -6.68 11.75
N LEU A 70 -14.27 -5.40 11.35
CA LEU A 70 -15.35 -4.46 11.61
C LEU A 70 -16.68 -4.92 11.03
N HIS A 71 -16.69 -5.36 9.77
CA HIS A 71 -17.89 -5.88 9.13
C HIS A 71 -18.39 -7.15 9.84
N ALA A 72 -17.51 -8.03 10.29
CA ALA A 72 -17.87 -9.21 11.08
C ALA A 72 -18.49 -8.80 12.43
N TYR A 73 -17.91 -7.82 13.12
CA TYR A 73 -18.45 -7.29 14.37
C TYR A 73 -19.85 -6.67 14.18
N GLN A 74 -20.02 -5.82 13.16
CA GLN A 74 -21.31 -5.21 12.83
C GLN A 74 -22.39 -6.26 12.57
N ARG A 75 -22.08 -7.34 11.85
CA ARG A 75 -23.03 -8.44 11.62
C ARG A 75 -23.46 -9.15 12.91
N GLN A 76 -22.59 -9.22 13.91
CA GLN A 76 -22.87 -9.84 15.21
C GLN A 76 -23.61 -8.89 16.17
N HIS A 77 -23.39 -7.59 16.05
CA HIS A 77 -23.89 -6.55 16.97
C HIS A 77 -24.94 -5.62 16.33
N GLY A 78 -25.66 -6.10 15.31
CA GLY A 78 -26.80 -5.40 14.72
C GLY A 78 -26.44 -4.06 14.05
N GLY A 79 -25.26 -3.96 13.43
CA GLY A 79 -24.79 -2.75 12.75
C GLY A 79 -24.03 -1.77 13.63
N GLN A 80 -23.79 -2.09 14.90
CA GLN A 80 -22.97 -1.25 15.78
C GLN A 80 -21.48 -1.39 15.48
N LEU A 81 -20.74 -0.29 15.63
CA LEU A 81 -19.28 -0.27 15.60
C LEU A 81 -18.72 -0.54 17.01
N PRO A 82 -17.52 -1.13 17.12
CA PRO A 82 -16.82 -1.21 18.41
C PRO A 82 -16.48 0.19 18.94
N GLU A 83 -16.44 0.39 20.25
CA GLU A 83 -16.26 1.70 20.90
C GLU A 83 -14.98 2.46 20.49
N GLN A 84 -13.95 1.73 20.05
CA GLN A 84 -12.70 2.31 19.56
C GLN A 84 -12.78 2.88 18.12
N TYR A 85 -13.91 2.72 17.42
CA TYR A 85 -14.12 3.21 16.07
C TYR A 85 -15.21 4.27 16.04
N THR A 86 -14.92 5.39 15.40
CA THR A 86 -15.89 6.47 15.13
C THR A 86 -16.32 6.39 13.68
N ASP A 87 -17.63 6.41 13.41
CA ASP A 87 -18.12 6.56 12.04
C ASP A 87 -17.84 7.98 11.55
N VAL A 88 -17.08 8.08 10.47
CA VAL A 88 -16.71 9.34 9.82
C VAL A 88 -17.17 9.39 8.36
N THR A 89 -18.12 8.52 7.99
CA THR A 89 -18.56 8.35 6.59
C THR A 89 -19.05 9.66 6.01
N GLU A 90 -19.86 10.41 6.76
CA GLU A 90 -20.41 11.70 6.32
C GLU A 90 -19.32 12.75 6.10
N LEU A 91 -18.30 12.79 6.97
CA LEU A 91 -17.18 13.74 6.87
C LEU A 91 -16.35 13.50 5.59
N ILE A 92 -16.15 12.23 5.22
CA ILE A 92 -15.39 11.86 4.01
C ILE A 92 -16.18 12.20 2.73
N VAL A 93 -17.50 11.99 2.73
CA VAL A 93 -18.37 12.33 1.59
C VAL A 93 -18.35 13.84 1.34
N GLU A 94 -18.44 14.64 2.39
CA GLU A 94 -18.38 16.10 2.29
C GLU A 94 -17.02 16.58 1.75
N SER A 95 -15.91 16.02 2.25
CA SER A 95 -14.56 16.38 1.78
C SER A 95 -14.29 16.00 0.32
N ARG A 96 -14.99 15.01 -0.25
CA ARG A 96 -14.84 14.64 -1.67
C ARG A 96 -15.70 15.47 -2.62
N ALA A 97 -16.72 16.16 -2.10
CA ALA A 97 -17.61 17.00 -2.87
C ALA A 97 -17.13 18.47 -2.95
N ALA A 98 -16.17 18.85 -2.11
CA ALA A 98 -15.52 20.16 -2.09
C ALA A 98 -14.29 20.21 -3.01
#